data_AF-A0A962FNJ1-F1
#
_entry.id   AF-A0A962FNJ1-F1
#
_cell.length_a   1.000
_cell.length_b   1.000
_cell.length_c   1.000
_cell.angle_alpha   90.00
_cell.angle_beta   90.00
_cell.angle_gamma   90.00
#
_symmetry.space_group_name_H-M   'P 1'
#
loop_
_entity.id
_entity.type
_entity.pdbx_description
1 polymer ?
#
loop_
_entity_poly.entity_id
_entity_poly.type
_entity_poly.pdbx_seq_one_letter_code
_entity_poly.pdbx_strand_id
1 'polypeptide(L)' 'MTRPNILLIMTDQQRADSLGCYGADWLETPNLDGLAAAGTRFSSCTVNNPICTPSR' A
#
# COMPACT_ATOMS: atom_id res chain seq x y z
N MET A 1 -11.21 26.02 -5.85
CA MET A 1 -10.46 24.96 -5.13
C MET A 1 -9.00 25.05 -5.56
N THR A 2 -8.06 25.01 -4.62
CA THR A 2 -6.62 24.95 -4.94
C THR A 2 -6.28 23.58 -5.53
N ARG A 3 -5.38 23.53 -6.52
CA ARG A 3 -4.90 22.26 -7.08
C ARG A 3 -4.20 21.46 -5.99
N PRO A 4 -4.59 20.21 -5.70
CA PRO A 4 -3.94 19.41 -4.67
C PRO A 4 -2.57 18.91 -5.15
N ASN A 5 -1.68 18.65 -4.20
CA ASN A 5 -0.46 17.88 -4.44
C ASN A 5 -0.80 16.38 -4.40
N ILE A 6 -0.17 15.59 -5.27
CA ILE A 6 -0.34 14.13 -5.33
C ILE A 6 1.01 13.49 -4.98
N LEU A 7 1.02 12.62 -3.98
CA LEU A 7 2.17 11.82 -3.57
C LEU A 7 1.88 10.33 -3.83
N LEU A 8 2.61 9.73 -4.76
CA LEU A 8 2.55 8.29 -5.05
C LEU A 8 3.74 7.60 -4.38
N ILE A 9 3.45 6.73 -3.41
CA ILE A 9 4.46 5.90 -2.73
C ILE A 9 4.28 4.47 -3.23
N MET A 10 5.37 3.86 -3.69
CA MET A 10 5.38 2.48 -4.16
C MET A 10 6.60 1.75 -3.60
N THR A 11 6.34 0.67 -2.90
CA THR A 11 7.35 -0.25 -2.35
C THR A 11 7.72 -1.31 -3.39
N ASP A 12 8.96 -1.79 -3.35
CA ASP A 12 9.39 -2.90 -4.20
C ASP A 12 9.20 -4.24 -3.49
N GLN A 13 8.66 -5.24 -4.20
CA GLN A 13 8.48 -6.63 -3.73
C GLN A 13 7.72 -6.80 -2.39
N GLN A 14 6.91 -5.83 -1.98
CA GLN A 14 6.11 -5.95 -0.76
C GLN A 14 4.97 -6.96 -0.94
N ARG A 15 4.80 -7.85 0.03
CA ARG A 15 3.66 -8.79 0.05
C ARG A 15 2.40 -8.09 0.55
N ALA A 16 1.24 -8.48 0.02
CA ALA A 16 -0.05 -7.93 0.43
C ALA A 16 -0.38 -8.19 1.92
N ASP A 17 0.14 -9.29 2.48
CA ASP A 17 -0.11 -9.73 3.86
C ASP A 17 0.98 -9.29 4.86
N SER A 18 1.86 -8.36 4.47
CA SER A 18 2.97 -7.91 5.33
C SER A 18 2.67 -6.63 6.11
N LEU A 19 1.43 -6.15 6.15
CA LEU A 19 1.04 -4.95 6.89
C LEU A 19 0.02 -5.29 7.98
N GLY A 20 0.08 -4.61 9.12
CA GLY A 20 -0.85 -4.78 10.23
C GLY A 20 -2.31 -4.59 9.82
N CYS A 21 -2.59 -3.57 9.00
CA CYS A 21 -3.91 -3.31 8.41
C CYS A 21 -4.40 -4.36 7.39
N TYR A 22 -3.54 -5.31 7.01
CA TYR A 22 -3.88 -6.51 6.24
C TYR A 22 -3.76 -7.80 7.07
N GLY A 23 -3.53 -7.69 8.38
CA GLY A 23 -3.54 -8.82 9.33
C GLY A 23 -2.16 -9.36 9.71
N ALA A 24 -1.07 -8.68 9.36
CA ALA A 24 0.25 -9.08 9.85
C ALA A 24 0.36 -8.83 11.37
N ASP A 25 0.51 -9.89 12.15
CA ASP A 25 0.76 -9.86 13.60
C ASP A 25 2.25 -9.95 13.96
N TRP A 26 3.10 -10.16 12.95
CA TRP A 26 4.54 -10.37 13.06
C TRP A 26 5.38 -9.16 12.64
N LEU A 27 4.75 -8.09 12.11
CA LEU A 27 5.44 -6.86 11.70
C LEU A 27 4.71 -5.62 12.23
N GLU A 28 5.48 -4.67 12.75
CA GLU A 28 4.95 -3.38 13.18
C GLU A 28 4.98 -2.36 12.03
N THR A 29 3.80 -1.92 11.60
CA THR A 29 3.65 -0.96 10.48
C THR A 29 2.80 0.27 10.82
N PRO A 30 3.00 0.91 11.99
CA PRO A 30 2.04 1.87 12.56
C PRO A 30 1.72 3.07 11.66
N ASN A 31 2.69 3.54 10.86
CA ASN A 31 2.48 4.66 9.94
C ASN A 31 1.57 4.29 8.75
N LEU A 32 1.75 3.09 8.20
CA LEU A 32 0.92 2.61 7.08
C LEU A 32 -0.46 2.19 7.57
N ASP A 33 -0.53 1.62 8.77
CA ASP A 33 -1.79 1.26 9.42
C ASP A 33 -2.61 2.51 9.77
N GLY A 34 -1.96 3.57 10.26
CA GLY A 34 -2.58 4.87 10.47
C GLY A 34 -3.09 5.50 9.16
N LEU A 35 -2.32 5.40 8.08
CA LEU A 35 -2.75 5.86 6.75
C LEU A 35 -3.98 5.10 6.25
N ALA A 36 -4.01 3.78 6.44
CA ALA A 36 -5.15 2.94 6.07
C ALA A 36 -6.40 3.26 6.90
N ALA A 37 -6.25 3.56 8.20
CA ALA A 37 -7.35 3.93 9.09
C ALA A 37 -7.92 5.33 8.81
N ALA A 38 -7.08 6.27 8.37
CA ALA A 38 -7.49 7.64 8.04
C ALA A 38 -8.00 7.80 6.60
N GLY A 39 -7.92 6.74 5.77
CA GLY A 39 -8.23 6.79 4.35
C GLY A 39 -8.99 5.57 3.86
N THR A 40 -8.77 5.23 2.58
CA THR A 40 -9.38 4.07 1.93
C THR A 40 -8.33 2.98 1.73
N ARG A 41 -8.61 1.79 2.26
CA ARG A 41 -7.82 0.58 2.05
C ARG A 41 -8.52 -0.35 1.06
N PHE A 42 -7.81 -0.81 0.03
CA PHE A 42 -8.34 -1.74 -0.96
C PHE A 42 -8.06 -3.18 -0.53
N SER A 43 -9.10 -3.97 -0.22
CA SER A 43 -8.92 -5.39 0.13
C SER A 43 -8.55 -6.28 -1.07
N SER A 44 -8.74 -5.79 -2.30
CA SER A 44 -8.44 -6.49 -3.54
C SER A 44 -7.79 -5.53 -4.53
N CYS A 45 -6.45 -5.54 -4.59
CA CYS A 45 -5.65 -4.74 -5.51
C CYS A 45 -4.59 -5.65 -6.16
N THR A 46 -4.57 -5.71 -7.49
CA THR A 46 -3.72 -6.64 -8.25
C THR A 46 -2.90 -5.89 -9.28
N VAL A 47 -1.62 -6.24 -9.41
CA VAL A 47 -0.73 -5.71 -10.46
C VAL A 47 -1.07 -6.32 -11.82
N ASN A 48 -0.79 -5.60 -12.89
CA ASN A 48 -0.97 -6.09 -14.27
C ASN A 48 0.13 -7.09 -14.70
N ASN A 49 1.27 -7.12 -14.00
CA ASN A 49 2.37 -8.03 -14.30
C ASN A 49 3.14 -8.39 -13.01
N PRO A 50 3.59 -9.65 -12.82
CA PRO A 50 4.35 -10.05 -11.63
C PRO A 50 5.84 -9.68 -11.66
N ILE A 51 6.33 -9.03 -12.73
CA ILE A 51 7.74 -8.62 -12.88
C ILE A 51 7.87 -7.09 -12.75
N CYS A 52 8.95 -6.63 -12.10
CA CYS A 52 9.14 -5.22 -11.74
C CYS A 52 8.97 -4.25 -12.93
N THR A 53 9.72 -4.42 -14.02
CA THR A 53 9.69 -3.48 -15.16
C THR A 53 8.31 -3.35 -15.83
N PRO A 54 7.62 -4.44 -16.24
CA PRO A 54 6.29 -4.33 -16.84
C PRO A 54 5.15 -4.03 -15.85
N SER A 55 5.40 -4.06 -14.53
CA SER A 55 4.43 -3.65 -13.52
C SER A 55 4.45 -2.14 -13.23
N ARG A 56 5.56 -1.46 -13.55
CA ARG A 56 5.78 -0.03 -13.33
C ARG A 56 5.38 0.77 -14.57
#